data_AF-A0A7C2SJ43-F1
#
_entry.id   AF-A0A7C2SJ43-F1
#
_cell.length_a   1.000
_cell.length_b   1.000
_cell.length_c   1.000
_cell.angle_alpha   90.00
_cell.angle_beta   90.00
_cell.angle_gamma   90.00
#
_symmetry.space_group_name_H-M   'P 1'
#
loop_
_entity.id
_entity.type
_entity.pdbx_description
1 polymer ?
#
loop_
_entity_poly.entity_id
_entity_poly.type
_entity_poly.pdbx_seq_one_letter_code
_entity_poly.pdbx_strand_id
1 'polypeptide(L)' 'MKTEHTCIFGDSRRMKELENNSVHLVVTSPPYWQLKDYGNEEQIGYNQSYQNYINNLNLVWKECYRVLNPGCRMMINIG' A
#
# COMPACT_ATOMS: atom_id res chain seq x y z
N MET A 1 -20.10 21.76 2.34
CA MET A 1 -20.20 20.41 2.95
C MET A 1 -18.91 20.18 3.73
N LYS A 2 -18.97 19.69 4.98
CA LYS A 2 -17.77 19.44 5.80
C LYS A 2 -17.26 18.03 5.49
N THR A 3 -15.96 17.86 5.34
CA THR A 3 -15.30 16.56 5.13
C THR A 3 -14.41 16.20 6.31
N GLU A 4 -14.12 14.91 6.46
CA GLU A 4 -13.18 14.38 7.44
C GLU A 4 -11.98 13.79 6.70
N HIS A 5 -10.77 14.07 7.18
CA HIS A 5 -9.52 13.63 6.58
C HIS A 5 -8.62 13.08 7.68
N THR A 6 -8.14 11.85 7.49
CA THR A 6 -7.24 11.17 8.44
C THR A 6 -5.91 10.88 7.74
N CYS A 7 -4.81 11.29 8.36
CA CYS A 7 -3.46 10.95 7.93
C CYS A 7 -2.83 10.00 8.95
N ILE A 8 -2.35 8.85 8.48
CA ILE A 8 -1.76 7.81 9.33
C ILE A 8 -0.29 7.67 8.94
N PHE A 9 0.60 7.86 9.91
CA PHE A 9 2.03 7.60 9.76
C PHE A 9 2.30 6.17 10.23
N GLY A 10 2.51 5.25 9.29
CA GLY A 10 2.70 3.84 9.59
C GLY A 10 3.13 3.02 8.38
N ASP A 11 3.42 1.75 8.62
CA ASP A 11 3.81 0.80 7.59
C ASP A 11 2.57 0.23 6.90
N SER A 12 2.46 0.43 5.58
CA SER A 12 1.33 -0.06 4.78
C SER A 12 1.25 -1.59 4.70
N ARG A 13 2.29 -2.32 5.13
CA ARG A 13 2.26 -3.78 5.34
C ARG A 13 1.39 -4.17 6.55
N ARG A 14 0.95 -3.21 7.38
CA ARG A 14 0.08 -3.40 8.55
C ARG A 14 -0.81 -2.18 8.80
N MET A 15 -2.03 -2.21 8.30
CA MET A 15 -3.02 -1.12 8.41
C MET A 15 -4.00 -1.34 9.57
N LYS A 16 -3.49 -1.57 10.80
CA LYS A 16 -4.30 -1.96 11.97
C LYS A 16 -5.33 -0.90 12.40
N GLU A 17 -5.12 0.34 11.97
CA GLU A 17 -5.98 1.49 12.22
C GLU A 17 -7.26 1.47 11.37
N LEU A 18 -7.30 0.61 10.34
CA LEU A 18 -8.43 0.46 9.43
C LEU A 18 -9.16 -0.86 9.70
N GLU A 19 -10.47 -0.76 9.86
CA GLU A 19 -11.37 -1.91 9.99
C GLU A 19 -11.46 -2.71 8.68
N ASN A 20 -11.91 -3.96 8.78
CA ASN A 20 -12.17 -4.76 7.58
C ASN A 20 -13.32 -4.16 6.77
N ASN A 21 -13.24 -4.22 5.45
CA ASN A 21 -14.29 -3.74 4.52
C ASN A 21 -14.72 -2.26 4.75
N SER A 22 -13.82 -1.41 5.26
CA SER A 22 -14.13 -0.02 5.63
C SER A 22 -13.94 1.02 4.51
N VAL A 23 -13.31 0.66 3.39
CA VAL A 23 -13.05 1.58 2.27
C VAL A 23 -13.70 1.12 0.96
N HIS A 24 -14.06 2.09 0.10
CA HIS A 24 -14.73 1.83 -1.17
C HIS A 24 -13.82 2.00 -2.40
N LEU A 25 -12.62 2.53 -2.21
CA LEU A 25 -11.62 2.71 -3.26
C LEU A 25 -10.24 2.72 -2.62
N VAL A 26 -9.31 1.95 -3.19
CA VAL A 26 -7.89 2.04 -2.88
C VAL A 26 -7.17 2.57 -4.11
N VAL A 27 -6.39 3.63 -3.93
CA VAL A 27 -5.46 4.15 -4.95
C VAL A 27 -4.06 4.10 -4.34
N THR A 28 -3.14 3.44 -5.02
CA THR A 28 -1.77 3.29 -4.53
C THR A 28 -0.73 3.38 -5.64
N SER A 29 0.46 3.88 -5.29
CA SER A 29 1.64 3.95 -6.14
C SER A 29 2.84 3.46 -5.34
N PRO A 30 3.04 2.12 -5.24
CA PRO A 30 4.16 1.57 -4.49
C PRO A 30 5.52 2.02 -5.08
N PRO A 31 6.63 1.90 -4.33
CA PRO A 31 7.97 2.20 -4.86
C PRO A 31 8.28 1.38 -6.10
N TYR A 32 8.88 2.00 -7.13
CA TYR A 32 9.14 1.37 -8.43
C TYR A 32 10.42 0.53 -8.45
N TRP A 33 10.50 -0.48 -7.59
CA TRP A 33 11.67 -1.36 -7.44
C TRP A 33 13.00 -0.57 -7.51
N GLN A 34 13.97 -1.02 -8.31
CA GLN A 34 15.27 -0.35 -8.47
C GLN A 34 15.24 0.91 -9.34
N LEU A 35 14.08 1.33 -9.86
CA LEU A 35 13.97 2.52 -10.73
C LEU A 35 14.23 3.82 -9.96
N LYS A 36 13.89 3.86 -8.66
CA LYS A 36 13.98 5.09 -7.87
C LYS A 36 14.34 4.80 -6.42
N ASP A 37 15.29 5.59 -5.91
CA ASP A 37 15.57 5.70 -4.48
C ASP A 37 14.67 6.79 -3.87
N TYR A 38 13.83 6.41 -2.91
CA TYR A 38 12.96 7.33 -2.17
C TYR A 38 13.63 7.88 -0.88
N GLY A 39 14.91 7.59 -0.65
CA GLY A 39 15.69 8.13 0.47
C GLY A 39 15.34 7.51 1.83
N ASN A 40 14.71 6.33 1.83
CA ASN A 40 14.39 5.58 3.04
C ASN A 40 14.99 4.17 2.95
N GLU A 41 15.83 3.81 3.91
CA GLU A 41 16.49 2.50 3.98
C GLU A 41 15.49 1.33 4.09
N GLU A 42 14.31 1.59 4.66
CA GLU A 42 13.24 0.59 4.81
C GLU A 42 12.28 0.55 3.60
N GLN A 43 12.56 1.28 2.52
CA GLN A 43 11.71 1.27 1.34
C GLN A 43 11.60 -0.13 0.72
N ILE A 44 10.43 -0.44 0.19
CA ILE A 44 10.18 -1.71 -0.49
C ILE A 44 10.88 -1.68 -1.85
N GLY A 45 11.71 -2.69 -2.14
CA GLY A 45 12.26 -2.95 -3.48
C GLY A 45 13.67 -2.44 -3.77
N TYR A 46 14.09 -1.30 -3.21
CA TYR A 46 15.42 -0.75 -3.51
C TYR A 46 16.52 -1.65 -2.93
N ASN A 47 17.53 -2.02 -3.74
CA ASN A 47 18.56 -3.02 -3.41
C ASN A 47 18.05 -4.39 -2.92
N GLN A 48 16.77 -4.69 -3.14
CA GLN A 48 16.17 -5.98 -2.81
C GLN A 48 16.10 -6.87 -4.05
N SER A 49 16.11 -8.19 -3.84
CA SER A 49 15.78 -9.14 -4.90
C SER A 49 14.35 -8.89 -5.38
N TYR A 50 14.09 -9.20 -6.66
CA TYR A 50 12.74 -9.09 -7.22
C TYR A 50 11.71 -9.88 -6.40
N GLN A 51 12.08 -11.07 -5.91
CA GLN A 51 11.22 -11.87 -5.04
C GLN A 51 10.87 -11.16 -3.74
N ASN A 52 11.85 -10.51 -3.09
CA ASN A 52 11.62 -9.77 -1.86
C ASN A 52 10.73 -8.54 -2.10
N TYR A 53 10.93 -7.85 -3.23
CA TYR A 53 10.06 -6.75 -3.65
C TYR A 53 8.59 -7.20 -3.76
N ILE A 54 8.32 -8.24 -4.55
CA ILE A 54 6.97 -8.78 -4.74
C ILE A 54 6.38 -9.29 -3.42
N ASN A 55 7.17 -9.98 -2.58
CA ASN A 55 6.70 -10.45 -1.28
C ASN A 55 6.25 -9.29 -0.37
N ASN A 56 7.00 -8.20 -0.33
CA ASN A 56 6.62 -7.03 0.45
C ASN A 56 5.36 -6.34 -0.11
N LEU A 57 5.23 -6.23 -1.44
CA LEU A 57 4.00 -5.71 -2.06
C LEU A 57 2.78 -6.57 -1.73
N ASN A 58 2.92 -7.90 -1.74
CA ASN A 58 1.84 -8.81 -1.36
C ASN A 58 1.35 -8.60 0.08
N LEU A 59 2.24 -8.21 1.01
CA LEU A 59 1.84 -7.85 2.37
C LEU A 59 0.95 -6.59 2.38
N VAL A 60 1.34 -5.56 1.61
CA VAL A 60 0.55 -4.33 1.46
C VAL A 60 -0.79 -4.62 0.78
N TRP A 61 -0.80 -5.38 -0.31
CA TRP A 61 -2.02 -5.69 -1.06
C TRP A 61 -2.97 -6.57 -0.27
N LYS A 62 -2.46 -7.44 0.61
CA LYS A 62 -3.29 -8.20 1.54
C LYS A 62 -4.04 -7.28 2.51
N GLU A 63 -3.38 -6.25 3.03
CA GLU A 63 -4.04 -5.24 3.85
C GLU A 63 -5.03 -4.41 3.04
N CYS A 64 -4.67 -3.96 1.84
CA CYS A 64 -5.60 -3.26 0.95
C CYS A 64 -6.86 -4.08 0.66
N TYR A 65 -6.71 -5.38 0.40
CA TYR A 65 -7.84 -6.29 0.18
C TYR A 65 -8.69 -6.45 1.44
N ARG A 66 -8.07 -6.61 2.61
CA ARG A 66 -8.77 -6.74 3.90
C ARG A 66 -9.68 -5.54 4.19
N VAL A 67 -9.20 -4.32 3.91
CA VAL A 67 -9.96 -3.09 4.19
C VAL A 67 -10.96 -2.74 3.08
N LEU A 68 -10.82 -3.30 1.88
CA LEU A 68 -11.67 -2.98 0.73
C LEU A 68 -13.02 -3.69 0.84
N ASN A 69 -14.11 -2.93 0.72
CA ASN A 69 -15.47 -3.46 0.73
C ASN A 69 -15.72 -4.37 -0.49
N PRO A 70 -16.40 -5.55 -0.37
CA PRO A 70 -16.67 -6.42 -1.50
C PRO A 70 -17.28 -5.71 -2.71
N GLY A 71 -16.77 -6.02 -3.91
CA GLY A 71 -17.19 -5.39 -5.17
C GLY A 71 -16.55 -4.03 -5.46
N CYS A 72 -15.78 -3.48 -4.54
CA CYS A 72 -15.03 -2.24 -4.77
C CYS A 72 -13.71 -2.48 -5.51
N ARG A 73 -13.01 -1.39 -5.85
CA ARG A 73 -11.83 -1.43 -6.74
C ARG A 73 -10.56 -0.97 -6.03
N MET A 74 -9.46 -1.60 -6.41
CA MET A 74 -8.10 -1.17 -6.10
C MET A 74 -7.38 -0.81 -7.40
N MET A 75 -6.72 0.34 -7.41
CA MET A 75 -5.94 0.85 -8.53
C MET A 75 -4.47 0.95 -8.12
N ILE A 76 -3.60 0.32 -8.89
CA ILE A 76 -2.16 0.27 -8.62
C ILE A 76 -1.44 0.96 -9.78
N ASN A 77 -0.79 2.08 -9.48
CA ASN A 77 0.09 2.74 -10.42
C ASN A 77 1.52 2.22 -10.21
N ILE A 78 2.00 1.39 -11.13
CA ILE A 78 3.34 0.78 -11.09
C ILE A 78 4.03 0.99 -12.44
N GLY A 79 5.33 1.28 -12.40
CA GLY A 79 6.19 1.48 -13.58
C GLY A 79 7.17 0.34 -13.81
#